data_AF-Q2JEL4-F1
#
_entry.id   AF-Q2JEL4-F1
#
_cell.length_a   1.000
_cell.length_b   1.000
_cell.length_c   1.000
_cell.angle_alpha   90.00
_cell.angle_beta   90.00
_cell.angle_gamma   90.00
#
_symmetry.space_group_name_H-M   'P 1'
#
loop_
_entity.id
_entity.type
_entity.pdbx_description
1 polymer ?
#
loop_
_entity_poly.entity_id
_entity_poly.type
_entity_poly.pdbx_seq_one_letter_code
_entity_poly.pdbx_strand_id
1 'polypeptide(L)'
;MVRFRCGGTTRRGTSCRNPVKEAGQHCRHHPSGSFVQISARRSTARTPAGPRTTSSAPGRSAPPPPNAEELRVRSAAESFGSLIADPNLRELIIGRATEYVSDQTWQRLTRHWSGRRCSALAKLARTILEAQDRLREGLVEVTDRTLELLNRSSVERQFAAELVKRLPLPAVGENLIATARGLQVTGIVVCVARNSPLTECACFTDVVRVEGQAKVKSLITAGMADWAGLGTLDAR
;
A
#
# COMPACT_ATOMS: atom_id res chain seq x y z
N MET A 1 -2.65 -31.82 32.96
CA MET A 1 -3.58 -30.77 32.49
C MET A 1 -3.97 -31.06 31.05
N VAL A 2 -5.25 -31.30 30.79
CA VAL A 2 -5.76 -31.51 29.41
C VAL A 2 -5.74 -30.17 28.68
N ARG A 3 -5.10 -30.10 27.51
CA ARG A 3 -5.12 -28.90 26.66
C ARG A 3 -6.15 -29.08 25.56
N PHE A 4 -7.19 -28.26 25.57
CA PHE A 4 -8.20 -28.23 24.51
C PHE A 4 -7.70 -27.47 23.29
N ARG A 5 -8.16 -27.87 22.10
CA ARG A 5 -7.81 -27.24 20.82
C ARG A 5 -9.05 -26.67 20.15
N CYS A 6 -8.84 -25.61 19.37
CA CYS A 6 -9.89 -24.95 18.61
C CYS A 6 -10.60 -25.93 17.65
N GLY A 7 -11.94 -25.92 17.66
CA GLY A 7 -12.76 -26.77 16.79
C GLY A 7 -12.82 -26.38 15.30
N GLY A 8 -12.21 -25.25 14.91
CA GLY A 8 -12.27 -24.75 13.54
C GLY A 8 -11.29 -25.44 12.58
N THR A 9 -11.62 -25.44 11.29
CA THR A 9 -10.74 -25.87 10.21
C THR A 9 -10.04 -24.68 9.55
N THR A 10 -8.78 -24.84 9.18
CA THR A 10 -8.05 -23.82 8.40
C THR A 10 -8.55 -23.79 6.96
N ARG A 11 -8.16 -22.75 6.19
CA ARG A 11 -8.43 -22.68 4.74
C ARG A 11 -7.92 -23.88 3.93
N ARG A 12 -6.99 -24.67 4.47
CA ARG A 12 -6.46 -25.88 3.83
C ARG A 12 -7.18 -27.16 4.27
N GLY A 13 -8.29 -27.05 5.00
CA GLY A 13 -9.08 -28.19 5.49
C GLY A 13 -8.45 -28.94 6.67
N THR A 14 -7.33 -28.47 7.22
CA THR A 14 -6.68 -29.09 8.39
C THR A 14 -7.22 -28.50 9.70
N SER A 15 -7.22 -29.29 10.77
CA SER A 15 -7.70 -28.85 12.09
C SER A 15 -6.82 -27.74 12.68
N CYS A 16 -7.45 -26.73 13.29
CA CYS A 16 -6.75 -25.66 13.97
C CYS A 16 -6.01 -26.18 15.21
N ARG A 17 -4.74 -25.79 15.38
CA ARG A 17 -3.91 -26.23 16.52
C ARG A 17 -3.87 -25.24 17.68
N ASN A 18 -4.54 -24.10 17.57
CA ASN A 18 -4.54 -23.07 18.62
C ASN A 18 -5.21 -23.58 19.90
N PRO A 19 -4.63 -23.28 21.08
CA PRO A 19 -5.19 -23.66 22.37
C PRO A 19 -6.47 -22.86 22.66
N VAL A 20 -7.42 -23.52 23.34
CA VAL A 20 -8.66 -22.91 23.85
C VAL A 20 -8.89 -23.32 25.29
N LYS A 21 -9.78 -22.59 25.99
CA LYS A 21 -10.03 -22.81 27.42
C LYS A 21 -10.85 -24.06 27.68
N GLU A 22 -11.81 -24.37 26.80
CA GLU A 22 -12.75 -25.49 26.96
C GLU A 22 -12.93 -26.27 25.64
N ALA A 23 -13.34 -27.53 25.73
CA ALA A 23 -13.69 -28.34 24.57
C ALA A 23 -14.81 -27.69 23.75
N GLY A 24 -14.68 -27.69 22.42
CA GLY A 24 -15.69 -27.13 21.50
C GLY A 24 -15.59 -25.62 21.24
N GLN A 25 -14.72 -24.89 21.95
CA GLN A 25 -14.49 -23.48 21.68
C GLN A 25 -13.70 -23.24 20.38
N HIS A 26 -13.87 -22.03 19.84
CA HIS A 26 -13.07 -21.53 18.73
C HIS A 26 -12.11 -20.44 19.18
N CYS A 27 -10.91 -20.40 18.59
CA CYS A 27 -9.97 -19.31 18.85
C CYS A 27 -10.43 -18.03 18.14
N ARG A 28 -9.86 -16.88 18.50
CA ARG A 28 -10.16 -15.57 17.88
C ARG A 28 -10.06 -15.50 16.35
N HIS A 29 -9.37 -16.46 15.72
CA HIS A 29 -9.24 -16.55 14.26
C HIS A 29 -10.39 -17.30 13.58
N HIS A 30 -11.26 -17.94 14.36
CA HIS A 30 -12.45 -18.66 13.90
C HIS A 30 -13.67 -18.14 14.68
N PRO A 31 -14.22 -16.95 14.34
CA PRO A 31 -15.39 -16.43 15.03
C PRO A 31 -16.55 -17.41 14.88
N SER A 32 -17.08 -17.88 16.02
CA SER A 32 -18.22 -18.80 16.11
C SER A 32 -19.41 -18.20 15.38
N GLY A 33 -19.71 -18.65 14.16
CA GLY A 33 -20.84 -18.10 13.39
C GLY A 33 -20.91 -18.44 11.91
N SER A 34 -19.82 -18.84 11.24
CA SER A 34 -19.93 -19.32 9.86
C SER A 34 -20.24 -20.83 9.82
N PHE A 35 -21.48 -21.18 10.10
CA PHE A 35 -22.05 -22.46 9.68
C PHE A 35 -22.10 -22.49 8.15
N VAL A 36 -21.04 -22.99 7.51
CA VAL A 36 -21.19 -23.60 6.19
C VAL A 36 -21.75 -24.99 6.46
N GLN A 37 -23.06 -25.16 6.28
CA GLN A 37 -23.70 -26.47 6.29
C GLN A 37 -23.06 -27.31 5.17
N ILE A 38 -22.13 -28.19 5.55
CA ILE A 38 -21.68 -29.28 4.68
C ILE A 38 -22.69 -30.41 4.89
N SER A 39 -23.62 -30.52 3.96
CA SER A 39 -24.60 -31.58 3.88
C SER A 39 -23.94 -32.95 3.95
N ALA A 40 -24.39 -33.76 4.90
CA ALA A 40 -23.93 -35.13 5.11
C ALA A 40 -24.21 -36.00 3.88
N ARG A 41 -23.16 -36.61 3.32
CA ARG A 41 -23.28 -37.69 2.35
C ARG A 41 -23.78 -38.95 3.05
N ARG A 42 -24.99 -39.38 2.68
CA ARG A 42 -25.51 -40.72 2.94
C ARG A 42 -24.76 -41.70 2.03
N SER A 43 -24.10 -42.67 2.65
CA SER A 43 -23.56 -43.87 2.01
C SER A 43 -24.71 -44.82 1.65
N THR A 44 -24.95 -45.05 0.36
CA THR A 44 -25.64 -46.26 -0.11
C THR A 44 -25.15 -46.67 -1.50
N ALA A 45 -24.85 -47.96 -1.61
CA ALA A 45 -24.81 -48.82 -2.79
C ALA A 45 -23.67 -48.65 -3.83
N ARG A 46 -22.91 -49.74 -3.98
CA ARG A 46 -22.03 -50.07 -5.10
C ARG A 46 -22.88 -50.35 -6.35
N THR A 47 -22.54 -49.70 -7.47
CA THR A 47 -23.04 -50.01 -8.82
C THR A 47 -21.83 -49.98 -9.79
N PRO A 48 -21.79 -50.78 -10.86
CA PRO A 48 -20.56 -51.13 -11.56
C PRO A 48 -19.99 -50.01 -12.44
N ALA A 49 -18.70 -50.14 -12.74
CA ALA A 49 -17.89 -49.22 -13.53
C ALA A 49 -18.41 -49.01 -14.96
N GLY A 50 -18.92 -47.80 -15.22
CA GLY A 50 -19.07 -47.26 -16.57
C GLY A 50 -17.77 -46.61 -17.06
N PRO A 51 -17.57 -46.48 -18.39
CA PRO A 51 -16.34 -45.98 -18.98
C PRO A 51 -16.09 -44.52 -18.61
N ARG A 52 -14.87 -44.24 -18.13
CA ARG A 52 -14.39 -42.90 -17.77
C ARG A 52 -14.37 -42.01 -19.01
N THR A 53 -15.36 -41.15 -19.14
CA THR A 53 -15.23 -39.93 -19.93
C THR A 53 -14.27 -38.99 -19.20
N THR A 54 -13.12 -38.77 -19.82
CA THR A 54 -12.15 -37.74 -19.44
C THR A 54 -12.84 -36.37 -19.46
N SER A 55 -13.25 -35.90 -18.29
CA SER A 55 -13.67 -34.51 -18.10
C SER A 55 -12.46 -33.61 -18.32
N SER A 56 -12.39 -33.02 -19.52
CA SER A 56 -11.52 -31.91 -19.85
C SER A 56 -11.65 -30.82 -18.79
N ALA A 57 -10.51 -30.46 -18.19
CA ALA A 57 -10.43 -29.34 -17.26
C ALA A 57 -11.00 -28.06 -17.93
N PRO A 58 -11.77 -27.23 -17.21
CA PRO A 58 -12.27 -25.97 -17.76
C PRO A 58 -11.07 -25.13 -18.21
N GLY A 59 -11.03 -24.84 -19.51
CA GLY A 59 -9.97 -24.07 -20.14
C GLY A 59 -9.77 -22.76 -19.39
N ARG A 60 -8.53 -22.47 -19.00
CA ARG A 60 -8.14 -21.16 -18.49
C ARG A 60 -8.43 -20.15 -19.60
N SER A 61 -9.53 -19.42 -19.46
CA SER A 61 -9.83 -18.28 -20.32
C SER A 61 -8.62 -17.35 -20.31
N ALA A 62 -8.18 -16.92 -21.50
CA ALA A 62 -7.11 -15.96 -21.62
C ALA A 62 -7.46 -14.71 -20.77
N PRO A 63 -6.48 -14.11 -20.07
CA PRO A 63 -6.72 -12.89 -19.33
C PRO A 63 -7.24 -11.80 -20.28
N PRO A 64 -8.19 -10.96 -19.84
CA PRO A 64 -8.68 -9.86 -20.65
C PRO A 64 -7.52 -8.93 -21.04
N PRO A 65 -7.60 -8.27 -22.21
CA PRO A 65 -6.58 -7.31 -22.61
C PRO A 65 -6.47 -6.18 -21.58
N PRO A 66 -5.24 -5.64 -21.36
CA PRO A 66 -5.04 -4.55 -20.42
C PRO A 66 -5.82 -3.31 -20.86
N ASN A 67 -6.40 -2.60 -19.89
CA ASN A 67 -7.10 -1.37 -20.18
C ASN A 67 -6.12 -0.20 -20.48
N ALA A 68 -6.63 0.90 -21.03
CA ALA A 68 -5.81 2.06 -21.40
C ALA A 68 -5.00 2.63 -20.22
N GLU A 69 -5.53 2.55 -19.00
CA GLU A 69 -4.86 3.02 -17.78
C GLU A 69 -3.67 2.13 -17.39
N GLU A 70 -3.82 0.81 -17.47
CA GLU A 70 -2.73 -0.16 -17.26
C GLU A 70 -1.62 0.01 -18.29
N LEU A 71 -1.97 0.29 -19.56
CA LEU A 71 -1.00 0.59 -20.60
C LEU A 71 -0.23 1.88 -20.31
N ARG A 72 -0.90 2.94 -19.84
CA ARG A 72 -0.24 4.19 -19.42
C ARG A 72 0.72 3.96 -18.26
N VAL A 73 0.31 3.21 -17.25
CA VAL A 73 1.16 2.88 -16.09
C VAL A 73 2.38 2.07 -16.53
N ARG A 74 2.20 1.09 -17.42
CA ARG A 74 3.30 0.27 -17.95
C ARG A 74 4.28 1.10 -18.77
N SER A 75 3.79 1.93 -19.68
CA SER A 75 4.62 2.82 -20.49
C SER A 75 5.41 3.83 -19.65
N ALA A 76 4.77 4.36 -18.60
CA ALA A 76 5.47 5.21 -17.63
C ALA A 76 6.56 4.43 -16.89
N ALA A 77 6.27 3.22 -16.40
CA ALA A 77 7.24 2.39 -15.69
C ALA A 77 8.47 2.06 -16.55
N GLU A 78 8.27 1.74 -17.82
CA GLU A 78 9.35 1.51 -18.79
C GLU A 78 10.19 2.77 -18.99
N SER A 79 9.54 3.93 -19.16
CA SER A 79 10.22 5.22 -19.35
C SER A 79 11.07 5.64 -18.15
N PHE A 80 10.65 5.25 -16.92
CA PHE A 80 11.38 5.57 -15.70
C PHE A 80 12.41 4.50 -15.30
N GLY A 81 12.41 3.33 -15.94
CA GLY A 81 13.30 2.22 -15.59
C GLY A 81 14.77 2.62 -15.55
N SER A 82 15.24 3.41 -16.51
CA SER A 82 16.63 3.88 -16.58
C SER A 82 16.97 4.95 -15.53
N LEU A 83 16.09 5.92 -15.30
CA LEU A 83 16.28 6.97 -14.29
C LEU A 83 16.38 6.37 -12.88
N ILE A 84 15.59 5.34 -12.64
CA ILE A 84 15.41 4.70 -11.34
C ILE A 84 16.44 3.59 -11.10
N ALA A 85 17.05 3.06 -12.15
CA ALA A 85 18.17 2.12 -12.06
C ALA A 85 19.48 2.78 -11.60
N ASP A 86 19.58 4.12 -11.59
CA ASP A 86 20.75 4.84 -11.09
C ASP A 86 20.90 4.65 -9.57
N PRO A 87 21.96 3.98 -9.08
CA PRO A 87 22.19 3.80 -7.64
C PRO A 87 22.34 5.13 -6.89
N ASN A 88 22.85 6.17 -7.56
CA ASN A 88 23.04 7.48 -6.95
C ASN A 88 21.71 8.18 -6.66
N LEU A 89 20.69 7.96 -7.50
CA LEU A 89 19.35 8.51 -7.30
C LEU A 89 18.81 8.12 -5.93
N ARG A 90 18.94 6.83 -5.60
CA ARG A 90 18.45 6.28 -4.34
C ARG A 90 19.15 6.91 -3.15
N GLU A 91 20.48 6.92 -3.13
CA GLU A 91 21.26 7.44 -2.00
C GLU A 91 21.02 8.94 -1.81
N LEU A 92 20.89 9.71 -2.90
CA LEU A 92 20.53 11.12 -2.84
C LEU A 92 19.17 11.34 -2.18
N ILE A 93 18.12 10.63 -2.63
CA ILE A 93 16.78 10.83 -2.08
C ILE A 93 16.70 10.36 -0.61
N ILE A 94 17.41 9.28 -0.25
CA ILE A 94 17.48 8.84 1.15
C ILE A 94 18.17 9.90 2.01
N GLY A 95 19.32 10.42 1.55
CA GLY A 95 20.05 11.49 2.23
C GLY A 95 19.16 12.71 2.47
N ARG A 96 18.41 13.14 1.45
CA ARG A 96 17.44 14.24 1.58
C ARG A 96 16.32 13.91 2.55
N ALA A 97 15.75 12.70 2.49
CA ALA A 97 14.70 12.31 3.42
C ALA A 97 15.15 12.41 4.89
N THR A 98 16.37 11.96 5.18
CA THR A 98 16.94 11.96 6.54
C THR A 98 17.29 13.36 7.07
N GLU A 99 17.32 14.39 6.22
CA GLU A 99 17.38 15.79 6.67
C GLU A 99 16.05 16.22 7.34
N TYR A 100 14.92 15.71 6.86
CA TYR A 100 13.57 16.10 7.30
C TYR A 100 12.86 15.06 8.17
N VAL A 101 13.45 13.89 8.39
CA VAL A 101 12.96 12.92 9.37
C VAL A 101 14.11 12.27 10.12
N SER A 102 13.89 11.85 11.35
CA SER A 102 14.89 11.08 12.09
C SER A 102 15.19 9.73 11.42
N ASP A 103 16.43 9.27 11.57
CA ASP A 103 16.85 7.93 11.15
C ASP A 103 15.96 6.83 11.73
N GLN A 104 15.51 7.00 12.98
CA GLN A 104 14.61 6.06 13.62
C GLN A 104 13.26 5.97 12.91
N THR A 105 12.66 7.10 12.56
CA THR A 105 11.38 7.12 11.82
C THR A 105 11.56 6.54 10.42
N TRP A 106 12.63 6.92 9.72
CA TRP A 106 12.99 6.36 8.42
C TRP A 106 13.14 4.83 8.48
N GLN A 107 13.94 4.32 9.42
CA GLN A 107 14.15 2.88 9.59
C GLN A 107 12.85 2.16 9.97
N ARG A 108 12.02 2.71 10.87
CA ARG A 108 10.74 2.10 11.22
C ARG A 108 9.80 2.01 10.02
N LEU A 109 9.81 3.02 9.15
CA LEU A 109 9.03 3.02 7.92
C LEU A 109 9.56 2.00 6.92
N THR A 110 10.87 1.91 6.73
CA THR A 110 11.47 1.11 5.64
C THR A 110 11.79 -0.33 6.01
N ARG A 111 12.04 -0.65 7.29
CA ARG A 111 12.46 -2.00 7.75
C ARG A 111 11.48 -3.10 7.36
N HIS A 112 10.18 -2.87 7.56
CA HIS A 112 9.11 -3.82 7.23
C HIS A 112 8.28 -3.37 6.02
N TRP A 113 8.95 -2.81 5.01
CA TRP A 113 8.28 -2.39 3.78
C TRP A 113 7.53 -3.55 3.12
N SER A 114 6.34 -3.25 2.60
CA SER A 114 5.49 -4.17 1.86
C SER A 114 4.56 -3.38 0.95
N GLY A 115 3.94 -4.03 -0.04
CA GLY A 115 2.94 -3.39 -0.90
C GLY A 115 1.78 -2.75 -0.11
N ARG A 116 1.40 -3.33 1.04
CA ARG A 116 0.40 -2.73 1.94
C ARG A 116 0.84 -1.40 2.53
N ARG A 117 2.11 -1.28 2.91
CA ARG A 117 2.68 -0.03 3.45
C ARG A 117 2.82 1.02 2.36
N CYS A 118 3.28 0.64 1.17
CA CYS A 118 3.30 1.52 0.00
C CYS A 118 1.90 2.06 -0.32
N SER A 119 0.87 1.20 -0.28
CA SER A 119 -0.53 1.61 -0.48
C SER A 119 -1.04 2.54 0.63
N ALA A 120 -0.65 2.30 1.89
CA ALA A 120 -1.02 3.18 3.00
C ALA A 120 -0.40 4.58 2.85
N LEU A 121 0.86 4.67 2.39
CA LEU A 121 1.51 5.94 2.09
C LEU A 121 0.86 6.68 0.92
N ALA A 122 0.58 5.98 -0.19
CA ALA A 122 -0.09 6.57 -1.34
C ALA A 122 -1.45 7.17 -0.95
N LYS A 123 -2.26 6.43 -0.20
CA LYS A 123 -3.55 6.90 0.31
C LYS A 123 -3.39 8.10 1.23
N LEU A 124 -2.41 8.08 2.14
CA LEU A 124 -2.16 9.20 3.03
C LEU A 124 -1.75 10.46 2.26
N ALA A 125 -0.87 10.32 1.27
CA ALA A 125 -0.47 11.42 0.39
C ALA A 125 -1.67 12.01 -0.35
N ARG A 126 -2.52 11.17 -0.94
CA ARG A 126 -3.75 11.58 -1.61
C ARG A 126 -4.69 12.35 -0.67
N THR A 127 -4.93 11.82 0.53
CA THR A 127 -5.77 12.51 1.53
C THR A 127 -5.21 13.88 1.91
N ILE A 128 -3.90 14.04 2.02
CA ILE A 128 -3.27 15.33 2.32
C ILE A 128 -3.45 16.31 1.16
N LEU A 129 -3.26 15.86 -0.09
CA LEU A 129 -3.47 16.71 -1.28
C LEU A 129 -4.93 17.13 -1.43
N GLU A 130 -5.88 16.20 -1.29
CA GLU A 130 -7.31 16.51 -1.33
C GLU A 130 -7.74 17.48 -0.22
N ALA A 131 -7.16 17.36 0.98
CA ALA A 131 -7.40 18.30 2.07
C ALA A 131 -6.87 19.70 1.72
N GLN A 132 -5.73 19.76 1.05
CA GLN A 132 -5.10 21.00 0.64
C GLN A 132 -5.88 21.72 -0.47
N ASP A 133 -6.43 20.99 -1.44
CA ASP A 133 -7.30 21.57 -2.46
C ASP A 133 -8.57 22.16 -1.85
N ARG A 134 -9.17 21.49 -0.86
CA ARG A 134 -10.32 22.05 -0.11
C ARG A 134 -9.97 23.34 0.65
N LEU A 135 -8.77 23.41 1.23
CA LEU A 135 -8.32 24.64 1.89
C LEU A 135 -8.19 25.80 0.90
N ARG A 136 -7.69 25.55 -0.32
CA ARG A 136 -7.60 26.56 -1.39
C ARG A 136 -8.97 27.02 -1.87
N GLU A 137 -9.93 26.11 -1.95
CA GLU A 137 -11.32 26.41 -2.34
C GLU A 137 -12.09 27.18 -1.25
N GLY A 138 -11.47 27.50 -0.13
CA GLY A 138 -12.09 28.25 0.97
C GLY A 138 -13.04 27.41 1.82
N LEU A 139 -12.93 26.08 1.77
CA LEU A 139 -13.69 25.17 2.62
C LEU A 139 -12.98 25.02 3.97
N VAL A 140 -13.39 25.85 4.95
CA VAL A 140 -12.69 26.08 6.25
C VAL A 140 -12.71 24.89 7.22
N GLU A 141 -13.50 23.84 6.99
CA GLU A 141 -13.67 22.73 7.97
C GLU A 141 -12.45 21.77 8.13
N VAL A 142 -11.30 22.03 7.50
CA VAL A 142 -10.30 20.96 7.24
C VAL A 142 -8.97 21.08 8.01
N THR A 143 -8.62 22.23 8.58
CA THR A 143 -7.30 22.41 9.21
C THR A 143 -7.08 21.54 10.44
N ASP A 144 -8.05 21.48 11.36
CA ASP A 144 -7.92 20.69 12.60
C ASP A 144 -7.95 19.19 12.32
N ARG A 145 -8.84 18.77 11.41
CA ARG A 145 -9.05 17.36 11.08
C ARG A 145 -7.84 16.72 10.39
N THR A 146 -7.08 17.49 9.62
CA THR A 146 -5.88 16.98 8.92
C THR A 146 -4.71 16.77 9.87
N LEU A 147 -4.50 17.70 10.80
CA LEU A 147 -3.49 17.53 11.86
C LEU A 147 -3.87 16.40 12.82
N GLU A 148 -5.15 16.25 13.15
CA GLU A 148 -5.66 15.10 13.91
C GLU A 148 -5.46 13.76 13.18
N LEU A 149 -5.60 13.75 11.85
CA LEU A 149 -5.31 12.56 11.04
C LEU A 149 -3.84 12.17 11.15
N LEU A 150 -2.92 13.13 11.19
CA LEU A 150 -1.48 12.87 11.37
C LEU A 150 -1.15 12.39 12.79
N ASN A 151 -2.00 12.69 13.78
CA ASN A 151 -1.75 12.36 15.18
C ASN A 151 -2.06 10.89 15.55
N ARG A 152 -2.44 10.03 14.59
CA ARG A 152 -2.69 8.60 14.86
C ARG A 152 -1.41 7.75 14.78
N SER A 153 -1.41 6.62 15.50
CA SER A 153 -0.23 5.79 15.80
C SER A 153 0.41 4.98 14.66
N SER A 154 0.05 5.18 13.39
CA SER A 154 0.68 4.42 12.29
C SER A 154 2.06 4.99 11.94
N VAL A 155 2.96 4.15 11.43
CA VAL A 155 4.34 4.57 11.11
C VAL A 155 4.36 5.56 9.95
N GLU A 156 3.47 5.39 8.98
CA GLU A 156 3.30 6.27 7.82
C GLU A 156 2.87 7.68 8.26
N ARG A 157 1.98 7.77 9.26
CA ARG A 157 1.52 9.04 9.84
C ARG A 157 2.57 9.70 10.72
N GLN A 158 3.33 8.92 11.50
CA GLN A 158 4.48 9.43 12.25
C GLN A 158 5.52 10.05 11.31
N PHE A 159 5.82 9.37 10.21
CA PHE A 159 6.70 9.88 9.17
C PHE A 159 6.15 11.18 8.54
N ALA A 160 4.88 11.21 8.15
CA ALA A 160 4.24 12.43 7.63
C ALA A 160 4.24 13.58 8.65
N ALA A 161 3.95 13.30 9.92
CA ALA A 161 3.94 14.29 11.00
C ALA A 161 5.34 14.86 11.25
N GLU A 162 6.38 14.05 11.13
CA GLU A 162 7.76 14.50 11.27
C GLU A 162 8.18 15.38 10.10
N LEU A 163 7.81 15.02 8.86
CA LEU A 163 8.00 15.86 7.69
C LEU A 163 7.36 17.24 7.87
N VAL A 164 6.06 17.30 8.20
CA VAL A 164 5.34 18.57 8.40
C VAL A 164 6.04 19.46 9.41
N LYS A 165 6.54 18.88 10.51
CA LYS A 165 7.18 19.62 11.60
C LYS A 165 8.56 20.16 11.24
N ARG A 166 9.29 19.48 10.35
CA ARG A 166 10.68 19.80 10.04
C ARG A 166 10.86 20.55 8.72
N LEU A 167 9.85 20.54 7.84
CA LEU A 167 9.87 21.31 6.61
C LEU A 167 9.82 22.82 6.92
N PRO A 168 10.81 23.61 6.48
CA PRO A 168 10.91 25.05 6.77
C PRO A 168 10.03 25.86 5.81
N LEU A 169 8.73 25.56 5.76
CA LEU A 169 7.79 26.20 4.82
C LEU A 169 6.85 27.16 5.56
N PRO A 170 6.74 28.42 5.10
CA PRO A 170 5.99 29.47 5.80
C PRO A 170 4.48 29.27 5.67
N ALA A 171 4.01 28.72 4.54
CA ALA A 171 2.61 28.50 4.28
C ALA A 171 2.21 27.05 4.63
N VAL A 172 1.14 26.91 5.41
CA VAL A 172 0.57 25.59 5.76
C VAL A 172 0.25 24.77 4.52
N GLY A 173 -0.29 25.42 3.47
CA GLY A 173 -0.63 24.76 2.21
C GLY A 173 0.59 24.16 1.50
N GLU A 174 1.71 24.90 1.41
CA GLU A 174 2.95 24.40 0.79
C GLU A 174 3.55 23.25 1.59
N ASN A 175 3.49 23.33 2.92
CA ASN A 175 3.98 22.29 3.81
C ASN A 175 3.20 20.97 3.65
N LEU A 176 1.87 21.06 3.51
CA LEU A 176 1.03 19.90 3.21
C LEU A 176 1.34 19.29 1.84
N ILE A 177 1.52 20.11 0.78
CA ILE A 177 1.95 19.61 -0.54
C ILE A 177 3.30 18.90 -0.41
N ALA A 178 4.31 19.57 0.15
CA ALA A 178 5.67 19.05 0.30
C ALA A 178 5.67 17.72 1.05
N THR A 179 4.89 17.64 2.13
CA THR A 179 4.70 16.39 2.89
C THR A 179 4.11 15.29 2.01
N ALA A 180 2.99 15.54 1.33
CA ALA A 180 2.35 14.54 0.48
C ALA A 180 3.27 14.05 -0.64
N ARG A 181 3.99 14.97 -1.28
CA ARG A 181 4.98 14.64 -2.32
C ARG A 181 6.16 13.87 -1.74
N GLY A 182 6.63 14.22 -0.55
CA GLY A 182 7.66 13.48 0.18
C GLY A 182 7.22 12.03 0.44
N LEU A 183 5.95 11.81 0.81
CA LEU A 183 5.39 10.46 0.97
C LEU A 183 5.40 9.67 -0.35
N GLN A 184 4.99 10.30 -1.46
CA GLN A 184 4.99 9.68 -2.79
C GLN A 184 6.41 9.31 -3.23
N VAL A 185 7.36 10.24 -3.14
CA VAL A 185 8.78 10.03 -3.47
C VAL A 185 9.38 8.92 -2.61
N THR A 186 9.13 8.94 -1.30
CA THR A 186 9.56 7.88 -0.38
C THR A 186 9.07 6.51 -0.84
N GLY A 187 7.79 6.40 -1.15
CA GLY A 187 7.21 5.13 -1.56
C GLY A 187 7.77 4.61 -2.88
N ILE A 188 8.03 5.49 -3.84
CA ILE A 188 8.64 5.12 -5.11
C ILE A 188 10.07 4.61 -4.88
N VAL A 189 10.90 5.39 -4.19
CA VAL A 189 12.31 5.03 -3.95
C VAL A 189 12.46 3.74 -3.14
N VAL A 190 11.63 3.53 -2.10
CA VAL A 190 11.73 2.32 -1.29
C VAL A 190 11.28 1.07 -2.06
N CYS A 191 10.26 1.19 -2.91
CA CYS A 191 9.86 0.08 -3.80
C CYS A 191 10.99 -0.29 -4.78
N VAL A 192 11.61 0.72 -5.38
CA VAL A 192 12.75 0.55 -6.29
C VAL A 192 13.94 -0.09 -5.59
N ALA A 193 14.31 0.42 -4.42
CA ALA A 193 15.41 -0.10 -3.61
C ALA A 193 15.23 -1.58 -3.24
N ARG A 194 14.00 -2.07 -3.27
CA ARG A 194 13.63 -3.47 -3.00
C ARG A 194 13.33 -4.27 -4.28
N ASN A 195 13.72 -3.76 -5.44
CA ASN A 195 13.48 -4.38 -6.75
C ASN A 195 12.01 -4.72 -7.01
N SER A 196 11.08 -3.94 -6.43
CA SER A 196 9.65 -4.08 -6.71
C SER A 196 9.35 -3.39 -8.04
N PRO A 197 8.62 -4.05 -8.96
CA PRO A 197 8.27 -3.42 -10.23
C PRO A 197 7.41 -2.17 -9.99
N LEU A 198 7.67 -1.08 -10.72
CA LEU A 198 6.96 0.19 -10.55
C LEU A 198 5.46 0.05 -10.79
N THR A 199 5.04 -0.90 -11.63
CA THR A 199 3.63 -1.23 -11.87
C THR A 199 2.93 -1.80 -10.63
N GLU A 200 3.67 -2.30 -9.64
CA GLU A 200 3.15 -2.75 -8.33
C GLU A 200 3.34 -1.70 -7.22
N CYS A 201 4.10 -0.64 -7.49
CA CYS A 201 4.31 0.46 -6.55
C CYS A 201 3.07 1.36 -6.48
N ALA A 202 2.29 1.25 -5.40
CA ALA A 202 1.07 2.04 -5.22
C ALA A 202 1.30 3.56 -5.29
N CYS A 203 2.44 4.08 -4.79
CA CYS A 203 2.75 5.50 -4.87
C CYS A 203 3.01 5.95 -6.33
N PHE A 204 3.70 5.12 -7.12
CA PHE A 204 3.94 5.40 -8.53
C PHE A 204 2.64 5.36 -9.34
N THR A 205 1.88 4.28 -9.19
CA THR A 205 0.64 4.11 -9.96
C THR A 205 -0.39 5.19 -9.61
N ASP A 206 -0.49 5.58 -8.34
CA ASP A 206 -1.38 6.65 -7.87
C ASP A 206 -1.06 8.02 -8.50
N VAL A 207 0.23 8.37 -8.63
CA VAL A 207 0.65 9.60 -9.33
C VAL A 207 0.36 9.49 -10.82
N VAL A 208 0.77 8.40 -11.49
CA VAL A 208 0.59 8.27 -12.95
C VAL A 208 -0.89 8.32 -13.34
N ARG A 209 -1.76 7.69 -12.54
CA ARG A 209 -3.19 7.60 -12.84
C ARG A 209 -3.90 8.95 -12.71
N VAL A 210 -3.49 9.78 -11.76
CA VAL A 210 -4.19 11.04 -11.45
C VAL A 210 -3.51 12.25 -12.08
N GLU A 211 -2.19 12.27 -12.14
CA GLU A 211 -1.39 13.45 -12.53
C GLU A 211 -0.53 13.19 -13.77
N GLY A 212 -0.49 11.93 -14.24
CA GLY A 212 0.24 11.54 -15.44
C GLY A 212 1.75 11.31 -15.23
N GLN A 213 2.37 10.83 -16.29
CA GLN A 213 3.78 10.46 -16.31
C GLN A 213 4.72 11.65 -16.09
N ALA A 214 4.39 12.82 -16.63
CA ALA A 214 5.23 14.02 -16.51
C ALA A 214 5.42 14.43 -15.04
N LYS A 215 4.38 14.26 -14.21
CA LYS A 215 4.45 14.58 -12.78
C LYS A 215 5.46 13.72 -12.04
N VAL A 216 5.51 12.41 -12.34
CA VAL A 216 6.48 11.51 -11.70
C VAL A 216 7.91 12.00 -11.95
N LYS A 217 8.21 12.46 -13.16
CA LYS A 217 9.54 13.00 -13.49
C LYS A 217 9.84 14.22 -12.63
N SER A 218 8.92 15.17 -12.55
CA SER A 218 9.09 16.36 -11.71
C SER A 218 9.28 16.01 -10.22
N LEU A 219 8.52 15.03 -9.71
CA LEU A 219 8.64 14.58 -8.31
C LEU A 219 10.01 13.98 -8.00
N ILE A 220 10.50 13.07 -8.86
CA ILE A 220 11.80 12.44 -8.66
C ILE A 220 12.92 13.47 -8.77
N THR A 221 12.86 14.36 -9.77
CA THR A 221 13.85 15.43 -9.94
C THR A 221 13.89 16.38 -8.74
N ALA A 222 12.73 16.86 -8.28
CA ALA A 222 12.67 17.74 -7.12
C ALA A 222 13.06 17.03 -5.82
N GLY A 223 12.69 15.77 -5.66
CA GLY A 223 13.02 14.95 -4.49
C GLY A 223 14.52 14.67 -4.33
N MET A 224 15.31 14.78 -5.40
CA MET A 224 16.78 14.76 -5.32
C MET A 224 17.37 16.09 -4.86
N ALA A 225 16.72 17.21 -5.20
CA ALA A 225 17.23 18.54 -4.92
C ALA A 225 17.00 18.94 -3.47
N ASP A 226 15.74 19.12 -3.09
CA ASP A 226 15.32 19.57 -1.75
C ASP A 226 13.82 19.23 -1.57
N TRP A 227 13.48 18.63 -0.43
CA TRP A 227 12.10 18.24 -0.12
C TRP A 227 11.21 19.43 0.25
N ALA A 228 11.77 20.55 0.70
CA ALA A 228 11.03 21.80 0.81
C ALA A 228 10.55 22.28 -0.57
N GLY A 229 11.38 22.08 -1.61
CA GLY A 229 11.06 22.40 -3.00
C GLY A 229 9.86 21.61 -3.56
N LEU A 230 9.52 20.46 -2.96
CA LEU A 230 8.36 19.67 -3.36
C LEU A 230 7.03 20.41 -3.13
N GLY A 231 6.99 21.39 -2.23
CA GLY A 231 5.81 22.22 -1.97
C GLY A 231 5.38 23.05 -3.18
N THR A 232 6.29 23.30 -4.12
CA THR A 232 6.01 24.03 -5.37
C THR A 232 5.36 23.17 -6.45
N LEU A 233 5.35 21.84 -6.27
CA LEU A 233 4.79 20.90 -7.23
C LEU A 233 3.28 20.75 -7.04
N ASP A 234 2.54 21.71 -7.59
CA ASP A 234 1.08 21.75 -7.60
C ASP A 234 0.44 20.44 -8.10
N ALA A 235 -0.79 20.17 -7.63
CA ALA A 235 -1.57 18.97 -7.94
C ALA A 235 -2.19 18.92 -9.35
N ARG A 236 -1.84 19.84 -10.26
CA ARG A 236 -2.38 19.87 -11.62
C ARG A 236 -1.71 18.88 -12.56
#